data_AF-A0A3N5V6M7-F1
#
_entry.id   AF-A0A3N5V6M7-F1
#
_cell.length_a   1.000
_cell.length_b   1.000
_cell.length_c   1.000
_cell.angle_alpha   90.00
_cell.angle_beta   90.00
_cell.angle_gamma   90.00
#
_symmetry.space_group_name_H-M   'P 1'
#
loop_
_entity.id
_entity.type
_entity.pdbx_description
1 polymer ?
#
loop_
_entity_poly.entity_id
_entity_poly.type
_entity_poly.pdbx_seq_one_letter_code
_entity_poly.pdbx_strand_id
1 'polypeptide(L)'
;MNKHLLSKFYGWFYFAINLGAAISMFLCPWLLHRSGPFAAFGVPAALMIVATVAYWAGRKKLVHIPPAGSRFLRQTFSSEGLRVIGRLSLIYVFILMFWALYNQSQSAWVLQARNMDLRWLGFTWLPEWPQAINAVLVMAMIPLFSYAIYPAIEKVVPLTSLRKIAIGLFVTALSFVVSAWIEMRIAGGFKPSLGWQGLAYVFLTAAEIMVSITALEFSYTQAPKEMKSLVQAIFLLSISLGNAFTAVVNWFIRNEDGTSKLSGPGYYWFFVIAMLAAAVLFIPVARWYRPREYIQDEAPARA
;
A
#
# COMPACT_ATOMS: atom_id res chain seq x y z
N MET A 1 18.87 -2.32 28.35
CA MET A 1 17.89 -2.57 29.44
C MET A 1 16.61 -1.85 29.04
N ASN A 2 15.43 -2.51 28.98
CA ASN A 2 14.13 -2.06 28.38
C ASN A 2 13.76 -2.59 26.97
N LYS A 3 14.52 -3.54 26.40
CA LYS A 3 14.16 -4.16 25.09
C LYS A 3 12.74 -4.77 25.11
N HIS A 4 12.30 -5.36 26.23
CA HIS A 4 10.95 -5.93 26.37
C HIS A 4 9.82 -4.88 26.46
N LEU A 5 10.11 -3.67 26.94
CA LEU A 5 9.14 -2.56 26.97
C LEU A 5 8.94 -1.97 25.57
N LEU A 6 9.98 -2.01 24.74
CA LEU A 6 9.92 -1.59 23.33
C LEU A 6 8.89 -2.41 22.55
N SER A 7 8.91 -3.74 22.70
CA SER A 7 7.94 -4.64 22.06
C SER A 7 6.50 -4.37 22.50
N LYS A 8 6.28 -4.12 23.81
CA LYS A 8 4.96 -3.75 24.34
C LYS A 8 4.49 -2.40 23.79
N PHE A 9 5.39 -1.41 23.71
CA PHE A 9 5.10 -0.11 23.13
C PHE A 9 4.70 -0.23 21.66
N TYR A 10 5.45 -0.97 20.85
CA TYR A 10 5.10 -1.20 19.44
C TYR A 10 3.75 -1.91 19.28
N GLY A 11 3.41 -2.85 20.17
CA GLY A 11 2.07 -3.48 20.19
C GLY A 11 0.95 -2.46 20.41
N TRP A 12 1.06 -1.61 21.44
CA TRP A 12 0.09 -0.54 21.71
C TRP A 12 0.03 0.51 20.59
N PHE A 13 1.18 0.87 20.02
CA PHE A 13 1.27 1.79 18.89
C PHE A 13 0.55 1.23 17.66
N TYR A 14 0.79 -0.04 17.32
CA TYR A 14 0.13 -0.71 16.20
C TYR A 14 -1.38 -0.85 16.42
N PHE A 15 -1.81 -1.19 17.63
CA PHE A 15 -3.22 -1.22 18.00
C PHE A 15 -3.88 0.16 17.84
N ALA A 16 -3.23 1.22 18.36
CA ALA A 16 -3.75 2.58 18.28
C ALA A 16 -3.90 3.07 16.83
N ILE A 17 -2.93 2.76 15.94
CA ILE A 17 -3.01 3.10 14.52
C ILE A 17 -4.20 2.42 13.86
N ASN A 18 -4.34 1.10 14.01
CA ASN A 18 -5.41 0.34 13.35
C ASN A 18 -6.79 0.73 13.89
N LEU A 19 -6.92 0.91 15.21
CA LEU A 19 -8.16 1.36 15.83
C LEU A 19 -8.53 2.77 15.36
N GLY A 20 -7.58 3.70 15.37
CA GLY A 20 -7.79 5.07 14.91
C GLY A 20 -8.16 5.15 13.43
N ALA A 21 -7.50 4.36 12.58
CA ALA A 21 -7.82 4.26 11.16
C ALA A 21 -9.22 3.68 10.94
N ALA A 22 -9.56 2.56 11.59
CA ALA A 22 -10.88 1.94 11.48
C ALA A 22 -11.99 2.91 11.91
N ILE A 23 -11.86 3.54 13.08
CA ILE A 23 -12.85 4.53 13.56
C ILE A 23 -12.97 5.68 12.55
N SER A 24 -11.86 6.23 12.08
CA SER A 24 -11.87 7.37 11.15
C SER A 24 -12.50 7.02 9.80
N MET A 25 -12.21 5.84 9.26
CA MET A 25 -12.73 5.38 7.97
C MET A 25 -14.26 5.18 7.98
N PHE A 26 -14.87 4.85 9.12
CA PHE A 26 -16.33 4.81 9.26
C PHE A 26 -16.93 6.16 9.64
N LEU A 27 -16.31 6.85 10.61
CA LEU A 27 -16.84 8.08 11.20
C LEU A 27 -16.78 9.27 10.25
N CYS A 28 -15.68 9.48 9.52
CA CYS A 28 -15.52 10.66 8.68
C CYS A 28 -16.53 10.71 7.52
N PRO A 29 -16.76 9.63 6.75
CA PRO A 29 -17.82 9.61 5.73
C PRO A 29 -19.22 9.76 6.34
N TRP A 30 -19.47 9.17 7.50
CA TRP A 30 -20.75 9.30 8.20
C TRP A 30 -21.02 10.74 8.64
N LEU A 31 -20.01 11.41 9.23
CA LEU A 31 -20.10 12.83 9.59
C LEU A 31 -20.32 13.72 8.36
N LEU A 32 -19.67 13.40 7.24
CA LEU A 32 -19.81 14.14 5.99
C LEU A 32 -21.27 14.08 5.48
N HIS A 33 -21.88 12.90 5.50
CA HIS A 33 -23.27 12.73 5.08
C HIS A 33 -24.30 13.31 6.07
N ARG A 34 -24.04 13.22 7.38
CA ARG A 34 -25.01 13.63 8.41
C ARG A 34 -24.95 15.12 8.75
N SER A 35 -23.74 15.67 8.81
CA SER A 35 -23.43 16.99 9.39
C SER A 35 -22.65 17.90 8.45
N GLY A 36 -22.29 17.42 7.26
CA GLY A 36 -21.61 18.18 6.22
C GLY A 36 -20.09 18.28 6.38
N PRO A 37 -19.42 18.96 5.43
CA PRO A 37 -17.95 18.99 5.35
C PRO A 37 -17.27 19.59 6.57
N PHE A 38 -17.87 20.62 7.19
CA PHE A 38 -17.27 21.28 8.35
C PHE A 38 -17.07 20.32 9.52
N ALA A 39 -18.06 19.47 9.81
CA ALA A 39 -17.94 18.46 10.86
C ALA A 39 -16.94 17.35 10.47
N ALA A 40 -17.00 16.88 9.22
CA ALA A 40 -16.15 15.80 8.73
C ALA A 40 -14.65 16.14 8.74
N PHE A 41 -14.29 17.38 8.40
CA PHE A 41 -12.90 17.85 8.44
C PHE A 41 -12.51 18.49 9.78
N GLY A 42 -13.47 19.09 10.50
CA GLY A 42 -13.25 19.75 11.78
C GLY A 42 -12.87 18.79 12.91
N VAL A 43 -13.48 17.61 12.96
CA VAL A 43 -13.16 16.60 13.99
C VAL A 43 -11.70 16.11 13.88
N PRO A 44 -11.20 15.65 12.72
CA PRO A 44 -9.78 15.31 12.56
C PRO A 44 -8.83 16.49 12.85
N ALA A 45 -9.20 17.71 12.45
CA ALA A 45 -8.40 18.91 12.72
C ALA A 45 -8.26 19.19 14.23
N ALA A 46 -9.36 19.10 14.99
CA ALA A 46 -9.35 19.25 16.43
C ALA A 46 -8.50 18.17 17.12
N LEU A 47 -8.64 16.90 16.69
CA LEU A 47 -7.83 15.80 17.20
C LEU A 47 -6.34 15.99 16.91
N MET A 48 -5.98 16.51 15.73
CA MET A 48 -4.60 16.84 15.37
C MET A 48 -4.01 17.96 16.26
N ILE A 49 -4.81 18.98 16.59
CA ILE A 49 -4.39 20.02 17.54
C ILE A 49 -4.11 19.42 18.92
N VAL A 50 -5.01 18.57 19.42
CA VAL A 50 -4.81 17.86 20.71
C VAL A 50 -3.54 17.01 20.68
N ALA A 51 -3.32 16.24 19.61
CA ALA A 51 -2.12 15.43 19.44
C ALA A 51 -0.84 16.28 19.42
N THR A 52 -0.87 17.44 18.74
CA THR A 52 0.26 18.37 18.66
C THR A 52 0.58 18.98 20.02
N VAL A 53 -0.44 19.42 20.76
CA VAL A 53 -0.28 19.98 22.11
C VAL A 53 0.28 18.91 23.07
N ALA A 54 -0.24 17.69 23.00
CA ALA A 54 0.26 16.57 23.81
C ALA A 54 1.74 16.25 23.50
N TYR A 55 2.10 16.20 22.22
CA TYR A 55 3.50 15.99 21.79
C TYR A 55 4.40 17.13 22.29
N TRP A 56 3.97 18.38 22.14
CA TRP A 56 4.72 19.56 22.58
C TRP A 56 4.90 19.60 24.10
N ALA A 57 3.90 19.16 24.88
CA ALA A 57 4.02 19.04 26.33
C ALA A 57 5.08 17.98 26.74
N GLY A 58 5.23 16.92 25.94
CA GLY A 58 6.23 15.87 26.13
C GLY A 58 7.67 16.26 25.75
N ARG A 59 7.89 17.38 25.05
CA ARG A 59 9.19 17.72 24.42
C ARG A 59 10.41 17.67 25.34
N LYS A 60 10.24 18.03 26.62
CA LYS A 60 11.34 18.04 27.61
C LYS A 60 11.73 16.64 28.09
N LYS A 61 10.89 15.62 27.85
CA LYS A 61 11.13 14.22 28.22
C LYS A 61 11.63 13.37 27.04
N LEU A 62 11.66 13.92 25.82
CA LEU A 62 12.07 13.21 24.62
C LEU A 62 13.60 13.13 24.54
N VAL A 63 14.11 11.93 24.27
CA VAL A 63 15.53 11.70 24.00
C VAL A 63 15.82 12.18 22.57
N HIS A 64 16.72 13.16 22.44
CA HIS A 64 17.13 13.71 21.16
C HIS A 64 18.32 12.93 20.63
N ILE A 65 18.12 12.19 19.54
CA ILE A 65 19.18 11.42 18.88
C ILE A 65 19.85 12.35 17.86
N PRO A 66 21.18 12.59 17.95
CA PRO A 66 21.86 13.46 17.00
C PRO A 66 21.85 12.87 15.58
N PRO A 67 21.86 13.70 14.53
CA PRO A 67 21.89 13.21 13.15
C PRO A 67 23.19 12.45 12.88
N ALA A 68 23.12 11.42 12.03
CA ALA A 68 24.27 10.60 11.62
C ALA A 68 25.38 11.39 10.89
N GLY A 69 25.10 12.63 10.46
CA GLY A 69 26.06 13.55 9.88
C GLY A 69 26.66 13.07 8.55
N SER A 70 27.92 13.43 8.30
CA SER A 70 28.62 13.18 7.03
C SER A 70 28.82 11.69 6.71
N ARG A 71 28.71 10.78 7.69
CA ARG A 71 28.78 9.32 7.47
C ARG A 71 27.65 8.84 6.55
N PHE A 72 26.45 9.38 6.70
CA PHE A 72 25.31 9.06 5.85
C PHE A 72 25.57 9.44 4.39
N LEU A 73 26.06 10.66 4.15
CA LEU A 73 26.38 11.14 2.80
C LEU A 73 27.49 10.30 2.17
N ARG A 74 28.55 10.01 2.92
CA ARG A 74 29.68 9.21 2.42
C ARG A 74 29.25 7.79 2.05
N GLN A 75 28.39 7.16 2.87
CA GLN A 75 27.86 5.83 2.57
C GLN A 75 26.92 5.85 1.36
N THR A 76 26.05 6.87 1.27
CA THR A 76 25.08 7.02 0.18
C THR A 76 25.75 7.18 -1.19
N PHE A 77 26.75 8.08 -1.27
CA PHE A 77 27.50 8.34 -2.51
C PHE A 77 28.69 7.39 -2.72
N SER A 78 28.84 6.37 -1.88
CA SER A 78 29.80 5.30 -2.13
C SER A 78 29.36 4.46 -3.34
N SER A 79 30.32 3.79 -3.99
CA SER A 79 30.03 2.87 -5.11
C SER A 79 29.12 1.71 -4.70
N GLU A 80 29.17 1.31 -3.43
CA GLU A 80 28.27 0.31 -2.85
C GLU A 80 26.86 0.87 -2.67
N GLY A 81 26.72 2.05 -2.06
CA GLY A 81 25.44 2.70 -1.82
C GLY A 81 24.68 2.99 -3.12
N LEU A 82 25.35 3.57 -4.11
CA LEU A 82 24.77 3.83 -5.43
C LEU A 82 24.33 2.54 -6.13
N ARG A 83 25.06 1.43 -5.95
CA ARG A 83 24.70 0.13 -6.51
C ARG A 83 23.47 -0.47 -5.82
N VAL A 84 23.35 -0.33 -4.50
CA VAL A 84 22.15 -0.74 -3.75
C VAL A 84 20.94 0.07 -4.21
N ILE A 85 21.08 1.39 -4.31
CA ILE A 85 20.02 2.28 -4.80
C ILE A 85 19.60 1.86 -6.21
N GLY A 86 20.53 1.72 -7.15
CA GLY A 86 20.20 1.35 -8.54
C GLY A 86 19.48 0.01 -8.64
N ARG A 87 19.91 -1.01 -7.87
CA ARG A 87 19.28 -2.32 -7.84
C ARG A 87 17.87 -2.28 -7.24
N LEU A 88 17.67 -1.57 -6.13
CA LEU A 88 16.35 -1.45 -5.51
C LEU A 88 15.40 -0.61 -6.35
N SER A 89 15.88 0.49 -6.92
CA SER A 89 15.12 1.32 -7.86
C SER A 89 14.63 0.51 -9.06
N LEU A 90 15.43 -0.43 -9.58
CA LEU A 90 14.99 -1.32 -10.65
C LEU A 90 13.75 -2.13 -10.26
N ILE A 91 13.67 -2.62 -9.01
CA ILE A 91 12.48 -3.34 -8.51
C ILE A 91 11.32 -2.35 -8.30
N TYR A 92 11.61 -1.17 -7.75
CA TYR A 92 10.60 -0.15 -7.47
C TYR A 92 9.92 0.41 -8.72
N VAL A 93 10.58 0.39 -9.88
CA VAL A 93 9.96 0.71 -11.18
C VAL A 93 8.79 -0.21 -11.52
N PHE A 94 8.81 -1.47 -11.06
CA PHE A 94 7.68 -2.38 -11.26
C PHE A 94 6.64 -2.24 -10.13
N ILE A 95 7.10 -1.98 -8.90
CA ILE A 95 6.20 -1.79 -7.74
C ILE A 95 5.39 -0.49 -7.86
N LEU A 96 5.87 0.54 -8.55
CA LEU A 96 5.04 1.73 -8.78
C LEU A 96 3.77 1.40 -9.58
N MET A 97 3.78 0.39 -10.46
CA MET A 97 2.57 -0.06 -11.14
C MET A 97 1.57 -0.67 -10.15
N PHE A 98 2.06 -1.41 -9.13
CA PHE A 98 1.21 -1.88 -8.04
C PHE A 98 0.56 -0.69 -7.31
N TRP A 99 1.34 0.34 -6.97
CA TRP A 99 0.79 1.54 -6.32
C TRP A 99 -0.18 2.33 -7.21
N ALA A 100 0.07 2.37 -8.51
CA ALA A 100 -0.83 2.99 -9.48
C ALA A 100 -2.22 2.36 -9.46
N LEU A 101 -2.31 1.02 -9.33
CA LEU A 101 -3.58 0.29 -9.21
C LEU A 101 -4.14 0.35 -7.78
N TYR A 102 -3.30 0.14 -6.77
CA TYR A 102 -3.71 0.14 -5.36
C TYR A 102 -4.41 1.45 -4.96
N ASN A 103 -3.86 2.60 -5.33
CA ASN A 103 -4.43 3.90 -4.97
C ASN A 103 -5.76 4.21 -5.70
N GLN A 104 -6.08 3.48 -6.77
CA GLN A 104 -7.40 3.59 -7.41
C GLN A 104 -8.52 2.97 -6.56
N SER A 105 -8.19 2.09 -5.61
CA SER A 105 -9.14 1.58 -4.62
C SER A 105 -9.70 2.67 -3.70
N GLN A 106 -9.04 3.84 -3.65
CA GLN A 106 -9.44 5.01 -2.86
C GLN A 106 -10.11 6.10 -3.71
N SER A 107 -10.18 5.91 -5.03
CA SER A 107 -10.73 6.90 -5.97
C SER A 107 -11.71 6.23 -6.93
N ALA A 108 -11.23 5.62 -8.01
CA ALA A 108 -12.06 5.00 -9.03
C ALA A 108 -13.03 3.95 -8.45
N TRP A 109 -12.60 3.17 -7.47
CA TRP A 109 -13.46 2.15 -6.85
C TRP A 109 -14.57 2.76 -5.99
N VAL A 110 -14.32 3.89 -5.34
CA VAL A 110 -15.36 4.64 -4.61
C VAL A 110 -16.40 5.18 -5.59
N LEU A 111 -15.96 5.65 -6.77
CA LEU A 111 -16.86 6.08 -7.84
C LEU A 111 -17.67 4.91 -8.42
N GLN A 112 -17.04 3.74 -8.62
CA GLN A 112 -17.73 2.53 -9.02
C GLN A 112 -18.79 2.12 -7.98
N ALA A 113 -18.45 2.15 -6.69
CA ALA A 113 -19.37 1.79 -5.60
C ALA A 113 -20.63 2.67 -5.57
N ARG A 114 -20.54 3.94 -5.97
CA ARG A 114 -21.71 4.84 -6.09
C ARG A 114 -22.74 4.35 -7.10
N ASN A 115 -22.32 3.57 -8.09
CA ASN A 115 -23.19 3.00 -9.12
C ASN A 115 -23.61 1.55 -8.81
N MET A 116 -23.18 0.99 -7.68
CA MET A 116 -23.51 -0.37 -7.22
C MET A 116 -24.73 -0.39 -6.29
N ASP A 117 -25.21 -1.59 -5.95
CA ASP A 117 -26.18 -1.75 -4.88
C ASP A 117 -25.48 -1.72 -3.51
N LEU A 118 -25.71 -0.61 -2.80
CA LEU A 118 -25.20 -0.35 -1.46
C LEU A 118 -25.99 -1.04 -0.35
N ARG A 119 -27.14 -1.65 -0.67
CA ARG A 119 -27.91 -2.45 0.30
C ARG A 119 -27.28 -3.83 0.38
N TRP A 120 -26.48 -4.04 1.40
CA TRP A 120 -25.77 -5.30 1.59
C TRP A 120 -25.86 -5.76 3.04
N LEU A 121 -26.18 -7.05 3.23
CA LEU A 121 -26.41 -7.68 4.54
C LEU A 121 -27.48 -6.98 5.41
N GLY A 122 -28.49 -6.37 4.79
CA GLY A 122 -29.56 -5.65 5.51
C GLY A 122 -29.21 -4.23 5.95
N PHE A 123 -27.99 -3.76 5.68
CA PHE A 123 -27.54 -2.39 5.96
C PHE A 123 -27.36 -1.60 4.66
N THR A 124 -27.56 -0.27 4.73
CA THR A 124 -27.22 0.64 3.64
C THR A 124 -25.82 1.17 3.87
N TRP A 125 -24.89 0.76 3.02
CA TRP A 125 -23.49 1.14 3.10
C TRP A 125 -23.22 2.50 2.45
N LEU A 126 -22.20 3.20 2.93
CA LEU A 126 -21.63 4.34 2.22
C LEU A 126 -20.61 3.84 1.18
N PRO A 127 -20.53 4.45 -0.02
CA PRO A 127 -19.55 4.08 -1.06
C PRO A 127 -18.08 4.12 -0.61
N GLU A 128 -17.78 4.89 0.43
CA GLU A 128 -16.43 5.09 0.99
C GLU A 128 -16.05 4.00 2.01
N TRP A 129 -17.02 3.35 2.66
CA TRP A 129 -16.77 2.33 3.69
C TRP A 129 -16.08 1.04 3.20
N PRO A 130 -16.27 0.56 1.96
CA PRO A 130 -15.52 -0.59 1.45
C PRO A 130 -14.00 -0.46 1.58
N GLN A 131 -13.45 0.76 1.50
CA GLN A 131 -12.02 0.98 1.71
C GLN A 131 -11.58 0.59 3.14
N ALA A 132 -12.44 0.77 4.14
CA ALA A 132 -12.16 0.38 5.53
C ALA A 132 -11.97 -1.14 5.67
N ILE A 133 -12.57 -1.93 4.77
CA ILE A 133 -12.45 -3.38 4.78
C ILE A 133 -11.00 -3.81 4.51
N ASN A 134 -10.22 -3.06 3.71
CA ASN A 134 -8.82 -3.39 3.45
C ASN A 134 -8.00 -3.50 4.75
N ALA A 135 -8.15 -2.57 5.71
CA ALA A 135 -7.43 -2.63 6.98
C ALA A 135 -7.79 -3.90 7.79
N VAL A 136 -9.07 -4.27 7.82
CA VAL A 136 -9.54 -5.49 8.47
C VAL A 136 -9.00 -6.74 7.77
N LEU A 137 -9.02 -6.74 6.43
CA LEU A 137 -8.47 -7.83 5.63
C LEU A 137 -6.98 -7.99 5.86
N VAL A 138 -6.19 -6.91 5.93
CA VAL A 138 -4.74 -7.00 6.19
C VAL A 138 -4.49 -7.71 7.53
N MET A 139 -5.21 -7.33 8.60
CA MET A 139 -5.07 -7.97 9.91
C MET A 139 -5.44 -9.47 9.89
N ALA A 140 -6.46 -9.87 9.12
CA ALA A 140 -6.87 -11.26 9.00
C ALA A 140 -6.00 -12.07 8.03
N MET A 141 -5.52 -11.46 6.95
CA MET A 141 -4.80 -12.13 5.88
C MET A 141 -3.31 -12.29 6.19
N ILE A 142 -2.67 -11.40 6.94
CA ILE A 142 -1.25 -11.58 7.35
C ILE A 142 -1.01 -12.95 8.04
N PRO A 143 -1.77 -13.36 9.08
CA PRO A 143 -1.57 -14.67 9.70
C PRO A 143 -1.94 -15.80 8.74
N LEU A 144 -2.99 -15.65 7.92
CA LEU A 144 -3.34 -16.65 6.91
C LEU A 144 -2.20 -16.86 5.90
N PHE A 145 -1.58 -15.78 5.43
CA PHE A 145 -0.44 -15.85 4.52
C PHE A 145 0.78 -16.48 5.17
N SER A 146 1.10 -16.07 6.39
CA SER A 146 2.29 -16.53 7.11
C SER A 146 2.20 -18.00 7.51
N TYR A 147 1.04 -18.47 7.99
CA TYR A 147 0.89 -19.82 8.54
C TYR A 147 0.30 -20.85 7.56
N ALA A 148 -0.43 -20.42 6.52
CA ALA A 148 -1.09 -21.34 5.59
C ALA A 148 -0.65 -21.16 4.14
N ILE A 149 -0.82 -19.96 3.57
CA ILE A 149 -0.63 -19.76 2.12
C ILE A 149 0.84 -19.87 1.71
N TYR A 150 1.75 -19.16 2.38
CA TYR A 150 3.18 -19.23 2.03
C TYR A 150 3.75 -20.64 2.23
N PRO A 151 3.51 -21.34 3.36
CA PRO A 151 3.94 -22.73 3.50
C PRO A 151 3.34 -23.66 2.44
N ALA A 152 2.08 -23.46 2.03
CA ALA A 152 1.45 -24.27 0.99
C ALA A 152 2.08 -24.06 -0.40
N ILE A 153 2.39 -22.81 -0.76
CA ILE A 153 3.07 -22.49 -2.02
C ILE A 153 4.50 -23.05 -2.00
N GLU A 154 5.19 -22.95 -0.85
CA GLU A 154 6.56 -23.41 -0.68
C GLU A 154 6.72 -24.93 -0.87
N LYS A 155 5.66 -25.71 -0.62
CA LYS A 155 5.63 -27.15 -0.95
C LYS A 155 5.74 -27.44 -2.44
N VAL A 156 5.34 -26.50 -3.31
CA VAL A 156 5.34 -26.68 -4.77
C VAL A 156 6.52 -25.94 -5.40
N VAL A 157 6.81 -24.72 -4.96
CA VAL A 157 7.86 -23.87 -5.50
C VAL A 157 8.60 -23.10 -4.39
N PRO A 158 9.95 -23.03 -4.40
CA PRO A 158 10.67 -22.28 -3.40
C PRO A 158 10.32 -20.79 -3.49
N LEU A 159 9.90 -20.21 -2.38
CA LEU A 159 9.21 -18.92 -2.36
C LEU A 159 10.13 -17.77 -1.91
N THR A 160 10.96 -17.29 -2.84
CA THR A 160 11.82 -16.12 -2.61
C THR A 160 11.01 -14.82 -2.53
N SER A 161 11.54 -13.77 -1.89
CA SER A 161 10.89 -12.45 -1.80
C SER A 161 10.53 -11.87 -3.18
N LEU A 162 11.41 -12.04 -4.17
CA LEU A 162 11.14 -11.59 -5.55
C LEU A 162 10.03 -12.40 -6.22
N ARG A 163 9.90 -13.70 -5.93
CA ARG A 163 8.78 -14.52 -6.44
C ARG A 163 7.46 -14.12 -5.78
N LYS A 164 7.46 -13.80 -4.48
CA LYS A 164 6.27 -13.25 -3.79
C LYS A 164 5.82 -11.96 -4.46
N ILE A 165 6.74 -11.02 -4.71
CA ILE A 165 6.44 -9.78 -5.44
C ILE A 165 5.87 -10.08 -6.82
N ALA A 166 6.49 -10.98 -7.59
CA ALA A 166 6.02 -11.33 -8.93
C ALA A 166 4.59 -11.89 -8.91
N ILE A 167 4.29 -12.85 -8.03
CA ILE A 167 2.94 -13.41 -7.88
C ILE A 167 1.96 -12.30 -7.46
N GLY A 168 2.35 -11.42 -6.53
CA GLY A 168 1.53 -10.30 -6.10
C GLY A 168 1.16 -9.34 -7.24
N LEU A 169 2.06 -9.08 -8.20
CA LEU A 169 1.73 -8.28 -9.40
C LEU A 169 0.63 -8.95 -10.25
N PHE A 170 0.69 -10.28 -10.44
CA PHE A 170 -0.40 -11.02 -11.11
C PHE A 170 -1.70 -11.00 -10.31
N VAL A 171 -1.64 -11.16 -8.99
CA VAL A 171 -2.81 -11.08 -8.11
C VAL A 171 -3.45 -9.68 -8.15
N THR A 172 -2.64 -8.62 -8.33
CA THR A 172 -3.14 -7.26 -8.54
C THR A 172 -3.94 -7.15 -9.83
N ALA A 173 -3.48 -7.78 -10.92
CA ALA A 173 -4.24 -7.84 -12.17
C ALA A 173 -5.58 -8.57 -11.97
N LEU A 174 -5.61 -9.68 -11.22
CA LEU A 174 -6.85 -10.40 -10.92
C LEU A 174 -7.86 -9.53 -10.15
N SER A 175 -7.40 -8.71 -9.20
CA SER A 175 -8.25 -7.74 -8.51
C SER A 175 -8.92 -6.78 -9.49
N PHE A 176 -8.17 -6.24 -10.45
CA PHE A 176 -8.71 -5.34 -11.46
C PHE A 176 -9.57 -6.03 -12.52
N VAL A 177 -9.38 -7.32 -12.78
CA VAL A 177 -10.31 -8.12 -13.60
C VAL A 177 -11.69 -8.19 -12.93
N VAL A 178 -11.75 -8.37 -11.61
CA VAL A 178 -13.02 -8.32 -10.86
C VAL A 178 -13.66 -6.93 -10.98
N SER A 179 -12.88 -5.86 -10.79
CA SER A 179 -13.39 -4.48 -10.96
C SER A 179 -13.85 -4.17 -12.38
N ALA A 180 -13.14 -4.65 -13.40
CA ALA A 180 -13.54 -4.52 -14.81
C ALA A 180 -14.86 -5.25 -15.08
N TRP A 181 -15.02 -6.46 -14.53
CA TRP A 181 -16.26 -7.22 -14.64
C TRP A 181 -17.44 -6.52 -13.96
N ILE A 182 -17.24 -5.97 -12.76
CA ILE A 182 -18.26 -5.15 -12.07
C ILE A 182 -18.69 -3.99 -12.97
N GLU A 183 -17.72 -3.27 -13.54
CA GLU A 183 -17.99 -2.13 -14.41
C GLU A 183 -18.75 -2.54 -15.68
N MET A 184 -18.43 -3.70 -16.26
CA MET A 184 -19.18 -4.24 -17.41
C MET A 184 -20.64 -4.50 -17.07
N ARG A 185 -20.92 -5.00 -15.86
CA ARG A 185 -22.30 -5.24 -15.39
C ARG A 185 -23.03 -3.92 -15.17
N ILE A 186 -22.36 -2.92 -14.61
CA ILE A 186 -22.90 -1.55 -14.44
C ILE A 186 -23.23 -0.92 -15.80
N ALA A 187 -22.31 -1.01 -16.76
CA ALA A 187 -22.52 -0.51 -18.12
C ALA A 187 -23.69 -1.23 -18.83
N GLY A 188 -23.95 -2.49 -18.49
CA GLY A 188 -25.12 -3.25 -18.94
C GLY A 188 -26.43 -2.91 -18.21
N GLY A 189 -26.45 -1.90 -17.34
CA GLY A 189 -27.63 -1.45 -16.60
C GLY A 189 -27.93 -2.24 -15.32
N PHE A 190 -27.09 -3.20 -14.94
CA PHE A 190 -27.23 -3.93 -13.67
C PHE A 190 -26.62 -3.13 -12.52
N LYS A 191 -27.09 -3.40 -11.29
CA LYS A 191 -26.48 -2.89 -10.05
C LYS A 191 -25.89 -4.06 -9.26
N PRO A 192 -24.61 -4.42 -9.48
CA PRO A 192 -23.98 -5.50 -8.73
C PRO A 192 -23.96 -5.18 -7.23
N SER A 193 -24.05 -6.21 -6.40
CA SER A 193 -23.93 -6.05 -4.95
C SER A 193 -22.51 -5.69 -4.54
N LEU A 194 -22.40 -4.97 -3.42
CA LEU A 194 -21.12 -4.60 -2.81
C LEU A 194 -20.18 -5.77 -2.53
N GLY A 195 -20.71 -6.98 -2.34
CA GLY A 195 -19.94 -8.20 -2.10
C GLY A 195 -18.92 -8.52 -3.21
N TRP A 196 -19.22 -8.18 -4.47
CA TRP A 196 -18.28 -8.35 -5.57
C TRP A 196 -17.06 -7.43 -5.44
N GLN A 197 -17.26 -6.21 -4.96
CA GLN A 197 -16.16 -5.30 -4.67
C GLN A 197 -15.34 -5.79 -3.46
N GLY A 198 -16.00 -6.41 -2.47
CA GLY A 198 -15.33 -7.12 -1.38
C GLY A 198 -14.36 -8.19 -1.89
N LEU A 199 -14.74 -8.97 -2.90
CA LEU A 199 -13.84 -9.93 -3.55
C LEU A 199 -12.64 -9.26 -4.23
N ALA A 200 -12.85 -8.12 -4.90
CA ALA A 200 -11.77 -7.34 -5.49
C ALA A 200 -10.77 -6.84 -4.43
N TYR A 201 -11.25 -6.43 -3.25
CA TYR A 201 -10.41 -6.05 -2.11
C TYR A 201 -9.65 -7.24 -1.52
N VAL A 202 -10.22 -8.44 -1.47
CA VAL A 202 -9.49 -9.65 -1.01
C VAL A 202 -8.28 -9.91 -1.90
N PHE A 203 -8.43 -9.85 -3.23
CA PHE A 203 -7.28 -9.96 -4.13
C PHE A 203 -6.30 -8.80 -3.98
N LEU A 204 -6.79 -7.56 -3.85
CA LEU A 204 -5.92 -6.41 -3.69
C LEU A 204 -5.09 -6.47 -2.41
N THR A 205 -5.69 -6.89 -1.29
CA THR A 205 -5.01 -7.07 -0.01
C THR A 205 -4.03 -8.24 -0.04
N ALA A 206 -4.38 -9.35 -0.68
CA ALA A 206 -3.43 -10.43 -0.95
C ALA A 206 -2.19 -9.91 -1.70
N ALA A 207 -2.41 -9.13 -2.77
CA ALA A 207 -1.32 -8.52 -3.53
C ALA A 207 -0.51 -7.53 -2.68
N GLU A 208 -1.14 -6.74 -1.82
CA GLU A 208 -0.48 -5.80 -0.91
C GLU A 208 0.53 -6.51 0.01
N ILE A 209 0.13 -7.64 0.61
CA ILE A 209 0.99 -8.44 1.48
C ILE A 209 2.19 -8.99 0.69
N MET A 210 1.94 -9.46 -0.53
CA MET A 210 2.96 -10.09 -1.38
C MET A 210 3.91 -9.09 -2.04
N VAL A 211 3.45 -7.87 -2.34
CA VAL A 211 4.23 -6.83 -3.00
C VAL A 211 4.78 -5.83 -1.99
N SER A 212 3.91 -5.08 -1.32
CA SER A 212 4.31 -3.92 -0.50
C SER A 212 5.12 -4.34 0.72
N ILE A 213 4.57 -5.24 1.55
CA ILE A 213 5.24 -5.70 2.79
C ILE A 213 6.55 -6.41 2.44
N THR A 214 6.49 -7.35 1.51
CA THR A 214 7.66 -8.14 1.10
C THR A 214 8.75 -7.27 0.45
N ALA A 215 8.38 -6.29 -0.38
CA ALA A 215 9.36 -5.42 -1.02
C ALA A 215 10.08 -4.53 -0.02
N LEU A 216 9.37 -3.98 0.96
CA LEU A 216 9.99 -3.13 1.97
C LEU A 216 10.91 -3.95 2.89
N GLU A 217 10.45 -5.12 3.32
CA GLU A 217 11.26 -6.07 4.10
C GLU A 217 12.53 -6.46 3.34
N PHE A 218 12.37 -6.89 2.08
CA PHE A 218 13.49 -7.22 1.19
C PHE A 218 14.46 -6.03 1.08
N SER A 219 13.95 -4.84 0.84
CA SER A 219 14.80 -3.65 0.67
C SER A 219 15.61 -3.31 1.92
N TYR A 220 15.08 -3.57 3.12
CA TYR A 220 15.84 -3.43 4.36
C TYR A 220 16.90 -4.51 4.59
N THR A 221 16.74 -5.71 4.03
CA THR A 221 17.80 -6.74 4.05
C THR A 221 18.93 -6.45 3.07
N GLN A 222 18.63 -5.73 1.99
CA GLN A 222 19.57 -5.39 0.92
C GLN A 222 20.29 -4.06 1.15
N ALA A 223 20.01 -3.35 2.24
CA ALA A 223 20.53 -2.02 2.50
C ALA A 223 21.39 -1.95 3.76
N PRO A 224 22.54 -1.24 3.72
CA PRO A 224 23.29 -0.90 4.92
C PRO A 224 22.42 -0.20 5.97
N LYS A 225 22.75 -0.36 7.25
CA LYS A 225 21.96 0.20 8.37
C LYS A 225 21.81 1.71 8.26
N GLU A 226 22.84 2.38 7.76
CA GLU A 226 22.92 3.82 7.57
C GLU A 226 21.98 4.33 6.46
N MET A 227 21.63 3.47 5.50
CA MET A 227 20.85 3.84 4.31
C MET A 227 19.37 3.51 4.42
N LYS A 228 18.90 2.88 5.52
CA LYS A 228 17.50 2.44 5.64
C LYS A 228 16.50 3.59 5.49
N SER A 229 16.79 4.77 6.03
CA SER A 229 15.92 5.95 5.87
C SER A 229 15.84 6.41 4.41
N LEU A 230 16.95 6.35 3.66
CA LEU A 230 16.99 6.67 2.24
C LEU A 230 16.21 5.63 1.42
N VAL A 231 16.36 4.34 1.74
CA VAL A 231 15.60 3.27 1.09
C VAL A 231 14.10 3.42 1.31
N GLN A 232 13.68 3.79 2.53
CA GLN A 232 12.30 4.16 2.82
C GLN A 232 11.85 5.37 1.99
N ALA A 233 12.68 6.40 1.87
CA ALA A 233 12.35 7.58 1.06
C ALA A 233 12.16 7.24 -0.43
N ILE A 234 13.02 6.39 -0.99
CA ILE A 234 12.90 5.93 -2.38
C ILE A 234 11.67 5.02 -2.54
N PHE A 235 11.35 4.20 -1.54
CA PHE A 235 10.12 3.41 -1.54
C PHE A 235 8.88 4.32 -1.57
N LEU A 236 8.83 5.37 -0.73
CA LEU A 236 7.75 6.37 -0.75
C LEU A 236 7.69 7.13 -2.08
N LEU A 237 8.83 7.41 -2.70
CA LEU A 237 8.89 7.99 -4.04
C LEU A 237 8.23 7.06 -5.07
N SER A 238 8.38 5.74 -4.97
CA SER A 238 7.68 4.80 -5.85
C SER A 238 6.15 4.88 -5.73
N ILE A 239 5.63 5.15 -4.52
CA ILE A 239 4.19 5.38 -4.29
C ILE A 239 3.75 6.66 -5.00
N SER A 240 4.53 7.74 -4.84
CA SER A 240 4.26 9.02 -5.49
C SER A 240 4.29 8.89 -7.02
N LEU A 241 5.28 8.20 -7.57
CA LEU A 241 5.40 7.93 -9.01
C LEU A 241 4.26 7.07 -9.55
N GLY A 242 3.78 6.09 -8.77
CA GLY A 242 2.59 5.30 -9.13
C GLY A 242 1.34 6.17 -9.26
N ASN A 243 1.12 7.10 -8.31
CA ASN A 243 0.03 8.07 -8.40
C ASN A 243 0.19 9.04 -9.57
N ALA A 244 1.42 9.52 -9.79
CA ALA A 244 1.72 10.40 -10.92
C ALA A 244 1.46 9.69 -12.26
N PHE A 245 1.82 8.42 -12.38
CA PHE A 245 1.50 7.60 -13.55
C PHE A 245 0.00 7.55 -13.81
N THR A 246 -0.81 7.22 -12.80
CA THR A 246 -2.29 7.22 -12.93
C THR A 246 -2.83 8.59 -13.32
N ALA A 247 -2.29 9.68 -12.75
CA ALA A 247 -2.69 11.04 -13.09
C ALA A 247 -2.36 11.40 -14.56
N VAL A 248 -1.17 11.04 -15.04
CA VAL A 248 -0.75 11.25 -16.44
C VAL A 248 -1.64 10.45 -17.39
N VAL A 249 -1.92 9.18 -17.07
CA VAL A 249 -2.84 8.34 -17.85
C VAL A 249 -4.22 9.01 -17.94
N ASN A 250 -4.78 9.48 -16.82
CA ASN A 250 -6.05 10.18 -16.80
C ASN A 250 -6.05 11.48 -17.61
N TRP A 251 -4.93 12.21 -17.60
CA TRP A 251 -4.77 13.42 -18.40
C TRP A 251 -4.81 13.13 -19.91
N PHE A 252 -4.13 12.07 -20.38
CA PHE A 252 -4.16 11.65 -21.79
C PHE A 252 -5.50 11.09 -22.25
N ILE A 253 -6.24 10.48 -21.33
CA ILE A 253 -7.55 9.87 -21.61
C ILE A 253 -8.66 10.93 -21.67
N ARG A 254 -8.48 12.10 -21.06
CA ARG A 254 -9.48 13.17 -21.08
C ARG A 254 -9.57 13.83 -22.46
N ASN A 255 -10.78 13.91 -23.00
CA ASN A 255 -11.10 14.66 -24.22
C ASN A 255 -11.25 16.16 -23.93
N GLU A 256 -11.16 16.98 -24.98
CA GLU A 256 -11.39 18.44 -24.91
C GLU A 256 -12.81 18.78 -24.40
N ASP A 257 -13.79 17.93 -24.71
CA ASP A 257 -15.19 18.04 -24.24
C ASP A 257 -15.38 17.63 -22.76
N GLY A 258 -14.31 17.22 -22.07
CA GLY A 258 -14.35 16.74 -20.69
C GLY A 258 -14.77 15.27 -20.52
N THR A 259 -15.16 14.58 -21.59
CA THR A 259 -15.41 13.12 -21.60
C THR A 259 -14.08 12.33 -21.59
N SER A 260 -14.11 11.03 -21.32
CA SER A 260 -12.90 10.18 -21.27
C SER A 260 -12.89 9.18 -22.44
N LYS A 261 -11.77 9.06 -23.16
CA LYS A 261 -11.53 8.09 -24.25
C LYS A 261 -11.62 6.64 -23.81
N LEU A 262 -11.29 6.39 -22.54
CA LEU A 262 -11.36 5.12 -21.85
C LEU A 262 -12.21 5.35 -20.60
N SER A 263 -13.52 5.17 -20.74
CA SER A 263 -14.47 5.25 -19.64
C SER A 263 -15.06 3.86 -19.34
N GLY A 264 -15.56 3.69 -18.12
CA GLY A 264 -16.19 2.44 -17.69
C GLY A 264 -15.25 1.23 -17.84
N PRO A 265 -15.68 0.13 -18.48
CA PRO A 265 -14.90 -1.11 -18.51
C PRO A 265 -13.52 -0.98 -19.16
N GLY A 266 -13.40 -0.15 -20.20
CA GLY A 266 -12.14 0.02 -20.94
C GLY A 266 -11.02 0.62 -20.07
N TYR A 267 -11.39 1.46 -19.11
CA TYR A 267 -10.46 2.03 -18.14
C TYR A 267 -9.83 0.94 -17.26
N TYR A 268 -10.64 0.06 -16.68
CA TYR A 268 -10.13 -1.03 -15.84
C TYR A 268 -9.31 -2.05 -16.64
N TRP A 269 -9.76 -2.40 -17.85
CA TRP A 269 -9.03 -3.31 -18.74
C TRP A 269 -7.66 -2.77 -19.16
N PHE A 270 -7.55 -1.45 -19.39
CA PHE A 270 -6.26 -0.82 -19.63
C PHE A 270 -5.27 -1.08 -18.47
N PHE A 271 -5.70 -0.87 -17.23
CA PHE A 271 -4.85 -1.12 -16.06
C PHE A 271 -4.57 -2.62 -15.82
N VAL A 272 -5.50 -3.52 -16.16
CA VAL A 272 -5.24 -4.97 -16.16
C VAL A 272 -4.10 -5.31 -17.12
N ILE A 273 -4.17 -4.82 -18.36
CA ILE A 273 -3.14 -5.10 -19.38
C ILE A 273 -1.80 -4.49 -18.96
N ALA A 274 -1.80 -3.23 -18.49
CA ALA A 274 -0.59 -2.56 -18.02
C ALA A 274 0.06 -3.32 -16.85
N MET A 275 -0.73 -3.81 -15.90
CA MET A 275 -0.25 -4.61 -14.78
C MET A 275 0.29 -5.97 -15.24
N LEU A 276 -0.39 -6.67 -16.14
CA LEU A 276 0.11 -7.94 -16.68
C LEU A 276 1.42 -7.77 -17.44
N ALA A 277 1.54 -6.69 -18.23
CA ALA A 277 2.79 -6.35 -18.90
C ALA A 277 3.91 -6.10 -17.88
N ALA A 278 3.66 -5.32 -16.83
CA ALA A 278 4.62 -5.08 -15.76
C ALA A 278 5.01 -6.39 -15.03
N ALA A 279 4.03 -7.25 -14.74
CA ALA A 279 4.26 -8.54 -14.08
C ALA A 279 5.13 -9.48 -14.94
N VAL A 280 4.86 -9.58 -16.23
CA VAL A 280 5.65 -10.40 -17.18
C VAL A 280 7.06 -9.86 -17.34
N LEU A 281 7.21 -8.54 -17.49
CA LEU A 281 8.52 -7.89 -17.60
C LEU A 281 9.34 -7.98 -16.31
N PHE A 282 8.69 -8.11 -15.15
CA PHE A 282 9.36 -8.29 -13.87
C PHE A 282 10.00 -9.69 -13.72
N ILE A 283 9.50 -10.72 -14.40
CA ILE A 283 10.02 -12.10 -14.31
C ILE A 283 11.53 -12.20 -14.65
N PRO A 284 12.03 -11.70 -15.81
CA PRO A 284 13.46 -11.75 -16.11
C PRO A 284 14.28 -10.91 -15.13
N VAL A 285 13.78 -9.76 -14.69
CA VAL A 285 14.43 -8.91 -13.68
C VAL A 285 14.60 -9.68 -12.38
N ALA A 286 13.55 -10.34 -11.90
CA ALA A 286 13.58 -11.16 -10.69
C ALA A 286 14.54 -12.36 -10.80
N ARG A 287 14.70 -12.93 -12.01
CA ARG A 287 15.65 -14.04 -12.25
C ARG A 287 17.10 -13.60 -12.30
N TRP A 288 17.39 -12.41 -12.84
CA TRP A 288 18.74 -11.88 -12.93
C TRP A 288 19.20 -11.12 -11.69
N TYR A 289 18.28 -10.77 -10.80
CA TYR A 289 18.61 -10.09 -9.55
C TYR A 289 19.42 -11.02 -8.63
N ARG A 290 20.65 -10.60 -8.30
CA ARG A 290 21.50 -11.29 -7.32
C ARG A 290 21.39 -10.58 -5.97
N PRO A 291 20.66 -11.17 -4.99
CA PRO A 291 20.55 -10.58 -3.67
C PRO A 291 21.91 -10.56 -2.96
N ARG A 292 22.15 -9.49 -2.22
CA ARG A 292 23.28 -9.33 -1.32
C ARG A 292 22.74 -8.95 0.05
N GLU A 293 22.74 -9.90 0.96
CA GLU A 293 22.25 -9.68 2.32
C GLU A 293 23.31 -8.96 3.15
N TYR A 294 22.86 -7.95 3.90
CA TYR A 294 23.67 -7.31 4.91
C TYR A 294 23.37 -7.97 6.25
N ILE A 295 24.28 -8.84 6.73
CA ILE A 295 24.20 -9.41 8.08
C ILE A 295 24.29 -8.27 9.07
N GLN A 296 23.23 -8.07 9.83
CA GLN A 296 23.10 -6.96 10.74
C GLN A 296 23.71 -7.36 12.09
N ASP A 297 25.03 -7.23 12.25
CA ASP A 297 25.63 -7.35 13.59
C ASP A 297 25.02 -6.26 14.48
N GLU A 298 24.18 -6.66 15.44
CA GLU A 298 23.75 -5.78 16.53
C GLU A 298 25.02 -5.19 17.14
N ALA A 299 25.10 -3.86 17.22
CA ALA A 299 26.28 -3.19 17.74
C ALA A 299 26.74 -3.85 19.05
N PRO A 300 28.05 -4.12 19.24
CA PRO A 300 28.52 -4.69 20.49
C PRO A 300 28.00 -3.80 21.62
N ALA A 301 27.39 -4.45 22.62
CA ALA A 301 26.99 -3.80 23.85
C ALA A 301 28.19 -2.97 24.30
N ARG A 302 28.05 -1.63 24.29
CA ARG A 302 29.07 -0.75 24.81
C ARG A 302 29.25 -1.15 26.27
N ALA A 303 30.40 -1.75 26.57
CA ALA A 303 30.88 -1.99 27.92
C ALA A 303 31.12 -0.65 28.62
#